data_AF-A0A167VDR2-F1
#
_entry.id   AF-A0A167VDR2-F1
#
_cell.length_a   1.000
_cell.length_b   1.000
_cell.length_c   1.000
_cell.angle_alpha   90.00
_cell.angle_beta   90.00
_cell.angle_gamma   90.00
#
_symmetry.space_group_name_H-M   'P 1'
#
loop_
_entity.id
_entity.type
_entity.pdbx_description
1 polymer ?
#
loop_
_entity_poly.entity_id
_entity_poly.type
_entity_poly.pdbx_seq_one_letter_code
_entity_poly.pdbx_strand_id
1 'polypeptide(L)'
;EGVLYNVHRYLMAKDSSFFVLHHETSDPIFFPDITKHDLDIFLSVFYPRQVPEFKFESSTIEEWSAVLRLSDKWGFKTVKNLAVSKIAPMASPIDMIVLGRRYSIDSYRLVDAYDAICLRPAPLTLEEGNRVGMEDVIKIMTIRQE
;
A
#
# COMPACT_ATOMS: atom_id res chain seq x y z
N GLU A 1 19.07 -13.77 4.83
CA GLU A 1 18.84 -14.69 5.96
C GLU A 1 17.84 -15.75 5.53
N GLY A 2 18.07 -17.02 5.88
CA GLY A 2 17.21 -18.17 5.55
C GLY A 2 16.20 -18.48 6.64
N VAL A 3 15.25 -17.58 6.88
CA VAL A 3 14.18 -17.77 7.88
C VAL A 3 12.99 -18.46 7.22
N LEU A 4 12.47 -19.50 7.86
CA LEU A 4 11.26 -20.21 7.41
C LEU A 4 10.06 -19.76 8.24
N TYR A 5 8.99 -19.40 7.55
CA TYR A 5 7.72 -18.99 8.15
C TYR A 5 6.69 -20.08 7.95
N ASN A 6 6.06 -20.51 9.05
CA ASN A 6 4.93 -21.43 8.97
C ASN A 6 3.62 -20.63 8.99
N VAL A 7 2.95 -20.57 7.84
CA VAL A 7 1.73 -19.78 7.65
C VAL A 7 0.57 -20.70 7.28
N HIS A 8 -0.63 -20.30 7.64
CA HIS A 8 -1.82 -21.10 7.34
C HIS A 8 -2.17 -20.97 5.85
N ARG A 9 -1.89 -22.04 5.09
CA ARG A 9 -2.11 -22.10 3.64
C ARG A 9 -3.50 -21.66 3.22
N TYR A 10 -4.53 -22.14 3.94
CA TYR A 10 -5.93 -21.81 3.65
C TYR A 10 -6.19 -20.30 3.73
N LEU A 11 -5.65 -19.62 4.75
CA LEU A 11 -5.83 -18.18 4.91
C LEU A 11 -5.11 -17.41 3.80
N MET A 12 -3.89 -17.82 3.46
CA MET A 12 -3.13 -17.21 2.36
C MET A 12 -3.84 -17.36 1.01
N ALA A 13 -4.33 -18.56 0.69
CA ALA A 13 -5.03 -18.83 -0.57
C ALA A 13 -6.41 -18.16 -0.64
N LYS A 14 -7.09 -17.96 0.49
CA LYS A 14 -8.40 -17.29 0.53
C LYS A 14 -8.32 -15.85 0.02
N ASP A 15 -7.28 -15.12 0.42
CA ASP A 15 -7.18 -13.68 0.19
C ASP A 15 -6.14 -13.30 -0.87
N SER A 16 -5.43 -14.26 -1.46
CA SER A 16 -4.41 -14.04 -2.50
C SER A 16 -4.45 -15.08 -3.62
N SER A 17 -4.59 -14.59 -4.86
CA SER A 17 -4.47 -15.42 -6.07
C SER A 17 -3.05 -15.97 -6.29
N PHE A 18 -2.02 -15.27 -5.81
CA PHE A 18 -0.64 -15.73 -5.88
C PHE A 18 -0.44 -17.04 -5.11
N PHE A 19 -0.97 -17.12 -3.89
CA PHE A 19 -0.85 -18.32 -3.05
C PHE A 19 -1.78 -19.47 -3.47
N VAL A 20 -2.86 -19.18 -4.22
CA VAL A 20 -3.68 -20.23 -4.87
C VAL A 20 -2.89 -20.97 -5.94
N LEU A 21 -2.08 -20.28 -6.75
CA LEU A 21 -1.27 -20.92 -7.80
C LEU A 21 -0.16 -21.81 -7.21
N HIS A 22 0.25 -21.53 -5.98
CA HIS A 22 1.22 -22.33 -5.25
C HIS A 22 0.53 -23.35 -4.33
N HIS A 23 -0.71 -23.76 -4.62
CA HIS A 23 -1.51 -24.69 -3.79
C HIS A 23 -1.09 -26.17 -3.89
N GLU A 24 -0.27 -26.55 -4.87
CA GLU A 24 0.02 -27.98 -5.11
C GLU A 24 1.30 -28.49 -4.46
N THR A 25 2.27 -27.63 -4.16
CA THR A 25 3.56 -28.06 -3.58
C THR A 25 3.60 -27.80 -2.07
N SER A 26 4.20 -28.72 -1.31
CA SER A 26 4.53 -28.52 0.11
C SER A 26 5.87 -27.80 0.30
N ASP A 27 6.46 -27.33 -0.80
CA ASP A 27 7.77 -26.70 -0.80
C ASP A 27 7.70 -25.25 -0.29
N PRO A 28 8.73 -24.80 0.45
CA PRO A 28 8.81 -23.42 0.90
C PRO A 28 8.94 -22.47 -0.30
N ILE A 29 8.17 -21.37 -0.27
CA ILE A 29 8.26 -20.32 -1.29
C ILE A 29 9.40 -19.37 -0.91
N PHE A 30 10.37 -19.21 -1.81
CA PHE A 30 11.52 -18.35 -1.59
C PHE A 30 11.30 -16.92 -2.12
N PHE A 31 11.60 -15.92 -1.30
CA PHE A 31 11.48 -14.51 -1.64
C PHE A 31 12.83 -13.79 -1.49
N PRO A 32 13.65 -13.68 -2.55
CA PRO A 32 14.99 -13.07 -2.46
C PRO A 32 14.94 -11.55 -2.19
N ASP A 33 13.90 -10.87 -2.67
CA ASP A 33 13.80 -9.40 -2.63
C ASP A 33 13.04 -8.87 -1.40
N ILE A 34 12.72 -9.74 -0.44
CA ILE A 34 11.90 -9.38 0.72
C ILE A 34 12.75 -9.52 1.98
N THR A 35 12.83 -8.44 2.76
CA THR A 35 13.52 -8.48 4.05
C THR A 35 12.68 -9.23 5.07
N LYS A 36 13.35 -9.86 6.03
CA LYS A 36 12.69 -10.51 7.17
C LYS A 36 11.72 -9.54 7.87
N HIS A 37 12.16 -8.31 8.08
CA HIS A 37 11.40 -7.26 8.74
C HIS A 37 10.11 -6.91 7.98
N ASP A 38 10.17 -6.71 6.66
CA ASP A 38 8.97 -6.42 5.85
C ASP A 38 7.94 -7.56 5.93
N LEU A 39 8.43 -8.81 5.92
CA LEU A 39 7.58 -10.00 6.02
C LEU A 39 6.97 -10.14 7.41
N ASP A 40 7.74 -9.89 8.48
CA ASP A 40 7.26 -9.90 9.86
C ASP A 40 6.11 -8.90 10.05
N ILE A 41 6.28 -7.67 9.55
CA ILE A 41 5.25 -6.63 9.61
C ILE A 41 4.02 -7.06 8.82
N PHE A 42 4.18 -7.54 7.58
CA PHE A 42 3.04 -8.01 6.79
C PHE A 42 2.26 -9.14 7.49
N LEU A 43 2.96 -10.14 8.01
CA LEU A 43 2.33 -11.27 8.70
C LEU A 43 1.64 -10.84 10.00
N SER A 44 2.20 -9.88 10.73
CA SER A 44 1.53 -9.33 11.93
C SER A 44 0.21 -8.61 11.56
N VAL A 45 0.13 -7.96 10.39
CA VAL A 45 -1.10 -7.30 9.91
C VAL A 45 -2.13 -8.35 9.47
N PHE A 46 -1.66 -9.38 8.77
CA PHE A 46 -2.52 -10.44 8.24
C PHE A 46 -3.02 -11.41 9.32
N TYR A 47 -2.24 -11.62 10.39
CA TYR A 47 -2.59 -12.40 11.58
C TYR A 47 -2.74 -11.51 12.82
N PRO A 48 -3.79 -10.67 12.90
CA PRO A 48 -3.93 -9.64 13.95
C PRO A 48 -4.11 -10.19 15.38
N ARG A 49 -4.04 -11.50 15.62
CA ARG A 49 -4.39 -12.14 16.89
C ARG A 49 -3.24 -12.83 17.64
N GLN A 50 -2.01 -12.86 17.12
CA GLN A 50 -0.98 -13.73 17.69
C GLN A 50 0.36 -13.08 18.05
N VAL A 51 0.55 -11.77 17.85
CA VAL A 51 1.83 -11.14 18.20
C VAL A 51 1.62 -9.97 19.17
N PRO A 52 1.58 -10.22 20.50
CA PRO A 52 1.45 -9.17 21.52
C PRO A 52 2.57 -8.12 21.47
N GLU A 53 3.70 -8.46 20.85
CA GLU A 53 4.89 -7.61 20.75
C GLU A 53 4.80 -6.56 19.63
N PHE A 54 3.96 -6.75 18.61
CA PHE A 54 3.77 -5.80 17.52
C PHE A 54 2.51 -4.96 17.76
N LYS A 55 2.63 -3.97 18.66
CA LYS A 55 1.64 -2.90 18.75
C LYS A 55 1.73 -2.01 17.52
N PHE A 56 0.77 -2.18 16.60
CA PHE A 56 0.53 -1.32 15.44
C PHE A 56 0.29 0.16 15.73
N GLU A 57 0.25 0.55 17.01
CA GLU A 57 0.09 1.94 17.42
C GLU A 57 1.33 2.80 17.10
N SER A 58 2.47 2.20 16.74
CA SER A 58 3.73 2.89 16.45
C SER A 58 4.27 2.68 15.03
N SER A 59 3.44 2.19 14.10
CA SER A 59 3.91 1.89 12.74
C SER A 59 4.13 3.14 11.88
N THR A 60 5.30 3.23 11.26
CA THR A 60 5.78 4.33 10.40
C THR A 60 5.21 4.26 8.97
N ILE A 61 5.36 5.36 8.20
CA ILE A 61 4.94 5.39 6.78
C ILE A 61 5.72 4.36 5.98
N GLU A 62 6.98 4.15 6.31
CA GLU A 62 7.89 3.21 5.69
C GLU A 62 7.40 1.76 5.87
N GLU A 63 6.98 1.40 7.09
CA GLU A 63 6.46 0.06 7.40
C GLU A 63 5.12 -0.19 6.69
N TRP A 64 4.20 0.77 6.72
CA TRP A 64 2.95 0.64 5.97
C TRP A 64 3.17 0.62 4.45
N SER A 65 4.21 1.29 3.96
CA SER A 65 4.61 1.24 2.54
C SER A 65 5.16 -0.14 2.16
N ALA A 66 5.88 -0.81 3.06
CA ALA A 66 6.30 -2.19 2.87
C ALA A 66 5.09 -3.14 2.84
N VAL A 67 4.15 -3.01 3.78
CA VAL A 67 2.90 -3.79 3.80
C VAL A 67 2.10 -3.56 2.51
N LEU A 68 1.99 -2.30 2.06
CA LEU A 68 1.30 -1.95 0.82
C LEU A 68 1.94 -2.64 -0.38
N ARG A 69 3.26 -2.53 -0.53
CA ARG A 69 4.03 -3.18 -1.60
C ARG A 69 3.85 -4.70 -1.62
N LEU A 70 3.92 -5.35 -0.46
CA LEU A 70 3.76 -6.80 -0.36
C LEU A 70 2.32 -7.25 -0.63
N SER A 71 1.34 -6.52 -0.09
CA SER A 71 -0.08 -6.78 -0.31
C SER A 71 -0.47 -6.64 -1.78
N ASP A 72 0.09 -5.68 -2.50
CA ASP A 72 -0.13 -5.51 -3.93
C ASP A 72 0.57 -6.62 -4.74
N LYS A 73 1.84 -6.91 -4.44
CA LYS A 73 2.63 -7.98 -5.09
C LYS A 73 1.95 -9.35 -5.00
N TRP A 74 1.34 -9.65 -3.86
CA TRP A 74 0.63 -10.92 -3.66
C TRP A 74 -0.88 -10.83 -3.88
N GLY A 75 -1.43 -9.66 -4.17
CA GLY A 75 -2.86 -9.50 -4.47
C GLY A 75 -3.81 -9.55 -3.26
N PHE A 76 -3.32 -9.31 -2.04
CA PHE A 76 -4.15 -9.18 -0.83
C PHE A 76 -4.90 -7.85 -0.80
N LYS A 77 -6.06 -7.79 -1.46
CA LYS A 77 -6.86 -6.56 -1.57
C LYS A 77 -7.26 -5.97 -0.22
N THR A 78 -7.66 -6.80 0.74
CA THR A 78 -8.07 -6.34 2.08
C THR A 78 -6.91 -5.68 2.83
N VAL A 79 -5.73 -6.31 2.81
CA VAL A 79 -4.52 -5.77 3.46
C VAL A 79 -4.04 -4.52 2.74
N LYS A 80 -4.13 -4.49 1.40
CA LYS A 80 -3.82 -3.31 0.58
C LYS A 80 -4.66 -2.10 1.00
N ASN A 81 -5.98 -2.28 1.10
CA ASN A 81 -6.90 -1.20 1.48
C ASN A 81 -6.67 -0.71 2.91
N LEU A 82 -6.32 -1.62 3.83
CA LEU A 82 -5.93 -1.29 5.20
C LEU A 82 -4.65 -0.45 5.22
N ALA A 83 -3.60 -0.86 4.51
CA ALA A 83 -2.34 -0.12 4.44
C ALA A 83 -2.55 1.29 3.89
N VAL A 84 -3.32 1.43 2.80
CA VAL A 84 -3.71 2.75 2.28
C VAL A 84 -4.46 3.56 3.34
N SER A 85 -5.37 2.94 4.10
CA SER A 85 -6.14 3.66 5.12
C SER A 85 -5.28 4.20 6.25
N LYS A 86 -4.12 3.59 6.50
CA LYS A 86 -3.16 4.00 7.53
C LYS A 86 -2.18 5.04 7.01
N ILE A 87 -1.80 4.94 5.73
CA ILE A 87 -0.94 5.92 5.06
C ILE A 87 -1.70 7.22 4.79
N ALA A 88 -2.97 7.16 4.40
CA ALA A 88 -3.78 8.32 4.02
C ALA A 88 -3.76 9.50 5.00
N PRO A 89 -3.96 9.33 6.32
CA PRO A 89 -3.89 10.45 7.27
C PRO A 89 -2.49 11.03 7.47
N MET A 90 -1.43 10.33 7.06
CA MET A 90 -0.03 10.75 7.23
C MET A 90 0.59 11.28 5.93
N ALA A 91 0.02 10.91 4.78
CA ALA A 91 0.52 11.25 3.46
C ALA A 91 0.06 12.63 3.01
N SER A 92 0.90 13.31 2.22
CA SER A 92 0.45 14.53 1.55
C SER A 92 -0.56 14.20 0.44
N PRO A 93 -1.40 15.15 0.01
CA PRO A 93 -2.30 14.95 -1.13
C PRO A 93 -1.56 14.52 -2.41
N ILE A 94 -0.33 15.00 -2.60
CA ILE A 94 0.55 14.62 -3.71
C ILE A 94 0.96 13.16 -3.61
N ASP A 95 1.40 12.72 -2.42
CA ASP A 95 1.75 11.32 -2.18
C ASP A 95 0.55 10.40 -2.39
N MET A 96 -0.64 10.83 -2.00
CA MET A 96 -1.88 10.08 -2.20
C MET A 96 -2.21 9.86 -3.68
N ILE A 97 -2.02 10.86 -4.54
CA ILE A 97 -2.23 10.69 -5.98
C ILE A 97 -1.18 9.74 -6.57
N VAL A 98 0.09 9.90 -6.17
CA VAL A 98 1.18 9.00 -6.62
C VAL A 98 0.91 7.55 -6.21
N LEU A 99 0.50 7.32 -4.97
CA LEU A 99 0.10 6.00 -4.48
C LEU A 99 -1.14 5.48 -5.22
N GLY A 100 -2.10 6.35 -5.51
CA GLY A 100 -3.29 6.05 -6.28
C GLY A 100 -2.99 5.49 -7.66
N ARG A 101 -2.11 6.18 -8.38
CA ARG A 101 -1.64 5.77 -9.71
C ARG A 101 -0.85 4.46 -9.66
N ARG A 102 -0.02 4.27 -8.63
CA ARG A 102 0.85 3.10 -8.52
C ARG A 102 0.11 1.83 -8.10
N TYR A 103 -0.83 1.93 -7.16
CA TYR A 103 -1.47 0.78 -6.51
C TYR A 103 -2.96 0.63 -6.82
N SER A 104 -3.47 1.41 -7.80
CA SER A 104 -4.89 1.43 -8.19
C SER A 104 -5.82 1.56 -6.98
N ILE A 105 -5.60 2.62 -6.20
CA ILE A 105 -6.41 2.93 -5.01
C ILE A 105 -7.82 3.34 -5.45
N ASP A 106 -8.81 3.03 -4.61
CA ASP A 106 -10.20 3.40 -4.84
C ASP A 106 -10.36 4.90 -5.14
N SER A 107 -11.18 5.20 -6.16
CA SER A 107 -11.36 6.55 -6.70
C SER A 107 -11.83 7.57 -5.65
N TYR A 108 -12.64 7.16 -4.68
CA TYR A 108 -13.15 8.08 -3.64
C TYR A 108 -12.03 8.71 -2.80
N ARG A 109 -10.97 7.96 -2.48
CA ARG A 109 -9.82 8.50 -1.71
C ARG A 109 -8.96 9.45 -2.53
N LEU A 110 -9.00 9.30 -3.85
CA LEU A 110 -8.26 10.18 -4.76
C LEU A 110 -8.99 11.50 -4.94
N VAL A 111 -10.33 11.49 -4.95
CA VAL A 111 -11.15 12.71 -5.01
C VAL A 111 -10.78 13.65 -3.86
N ASP A 112 -10.71 13.16 -2.62
CA ASP A 112 -10.31 13.98 -1.47
C ASP A 112 -8.92 14.62 -1.64
N ALA A 113 -7.97 13.90 -2.25
CA ALA A 113 -6.63 14.39 -2.51
C ALA A 113 -6.61 15.45 -3.63
N TYR A 114 -7.38 15.24 -4.70
CA TYR A 114 -7.56 16.23 -5.76
C TYR A 114 -8.21 17.51 -5.24
N ASP A 115 -9.26 17.39 -4.44
CA ASP A 115 -9.97 18.52 -3.82
C ASP A 115 -9.03 19.32 -2.92
N ALA A 116 -8.25 18.64 -2.07
CA ALA A 116 -7.27 19.29 -1.21
C ALA A 116 -6.22 20.11 -1.99
N ILE A 117 -5.79 19.64 -3.17
CA ILE A 117 -4.85 20.38 -4.03
C ILE A 117 -5.55 21.53 -4.75
N CYS A 118 -6.80 21.34 -5.18
CA CYS A 118 -7.56 22.38 -5.89
C CYS A 118 -7.91 23.55 -4.96
N LEU A 119 -8.30 23.26 -3.72
CA LEU A 119 -8.60 24.27 -2.69
C LEU A 119 -7.35 25.02 -2.19
N ARG A 120 -6.14 24.50 -2.44
CA ARG A 120 -4.89 25.15 -2.02
C ARG A 120 -4.65 26.44 -2.82
N PRO A 121 -4.44 27.60 -2.19
CA PRO A 121 -4.19 28.85 -2.91
C PRO A 121 -2.87 28.84 -3.69
N ALA A 122 -1.86 28.12 -3.18
CA ALA A 122 -0.57 27.98 -3.84
C ALA A 122 -0.66 27.04 -5.06
N PRO A 123 -0.05 27.39 -6.20
CA PRO A 123 0.03 26.52 -7.37
C PRO A 123 0.86 25.27 -7.08
N LEU A 124 0.79 24.28 -7.96
CA LEU A 124 1.70 23.13 -7.95
C LEU A 124 3.13 23.61 -8.22
N THR A 125 4.07 23.14 -7.39
CA THR A 125 5.50 23.32 -7.66
C THR A 125 5.96 22.40 -8.78
N LEU A 126 7.10 22.70 -9.39
CA LEU A 126 7.69 21.85 -10.43
C LEU A 126 8.00 20.44 -9.89
N GLU A 127 8.46 20.34 -8.64
CA GLU A 127 8.74 19.06 -7.99
C GLU A 127 7.46 18.22 -7.82
N GLU A 128 6.40 18.82 -7.28
CA GLU A 128 5.10 18.16 -7.15
C GLU A 128 4.56 17.73 -8.52
N GLY A 129 4.60 18.61 -9.52
CA GLY A 129 4.15 18.31 -10.88
C GLY A 129 4.88 17.13 -11.52
N ASN A 130 6.20 17.04 -11.32
CA ASN A 130 7.01 15.91 -11.79
C ASN A 130 6.65 14.60 -11.10
N ARG A 131 6.27 14.65 -9.81
CA ARG A 131 5.92 13.45 -9.02
C ARG A 131 4.54 12.90 -9.39
N VAL A 132 3.53 13.77 -9.51
CA VAL A 132 2.15 13.37 -9.86
C VAL A 132 2.07 12.94 -11.34
N GLY A 133 2.79 13.66 -12.21
CA GLY A 133 2.83 13.40 -13.65
C GLY A 133 1.82 14.23 -14.43
N MET A 134 2.10 14.38 -15.74
CA MET A 134 1.42 15.36 -16.58
C MET A 134 -0.10 15.17 -16.67
N GLU A 135 -0.58 13.93 -16.76
CA GLU A 135 -2.03 13.66 -16.87
C GLU A 135 -2.82 14.19 -15.68
N ASP A 136 -2.34 13.93 -14.47
CA ASP A 136 -3.02 14.34 -13.25
C ASP A 136 -2.81 15.84 -12.98
N VAL A 137 -1.67 16.42 -13.40
CA VAL A 137 -1.47 17.88 -13.40
C VAL A 137 -2.51 18.57 -14.28
N ILE A 138 -2.76 18.06 -15.50
CA ILE A 138 -3.78 18.61 -16.40
C ILE A 138 -5.16 18.53 -15.73
N LYS A 139 -5.53 17.38 -15.15
CA LYS A 139 -6.81 17.23 -14.43
C LYS A 139 -6.95 18.24 -13.29
N ILE A 140 -5.92 18.39 -12.46
CA ILE A 140 -5.93 19.36 -11.36
C ILE A 140 -6.13 20.78 -11.89
N MET A 141 -5.41 21.16 -12.94
CA MET A 141 -5.52 22.51 -13.51
C MET A 141 -6.88 22.76 -14.15
N THR A 142 -7.47 21.75 -14.81
CA THR A 142 -8.83 21.84 -15.34
C THR A 142 -9.84 22.06 -14.22
N ILE A 143 -9.78 21.27 -13.16
CA ILE A 143 -10.70 21.40 -12.00
C ILE A 143 -10.55 22.77 -11.32
N ARG A 144 -9.34 23.32 -11.24
CA ARG A 144 -9.10 24.64 -10.63
C ARG A 144 -9.59 25.83 -11.47
N GLN A 145 -9.81 25.64 -12.77
CA GLN A 145 -10.26 26.70 -13.68
C GLN A 145 -11.77 26.73 -13.88
N GLU A 146 -12.48 25.66 -13.55
CA GLU A 146 -13.95 25.62 -13.47
C GLU A 146 -14.47 26.31 -12.20
#